data_AF-A0A942PKK2-F1
#
_entry.id   AF-A0A942PKK2-F1
#
_cell.length_a   1.000
_cell.length_b   1.000
_cell.length_c   1.000
_cell.angle_alpha   90.00
_cell.angle_beta   90.00
_cell.angle_gamma   90.00
#
_symmetry.space_group_name_H-M   'P 1'
#
loop_
_entity.id
_entity.type
_entity.pdbx_description
1 polymer ?
#
loop_
_entity_poly.entity_id
_entity_poly.type
_entity_poly.pdbx_seq_one_letter_code
_entity_poly.pdbx_strand_id
1 'polypeptide(L)'
;MSDFYERQLNFILKKIEEYELNKIPLSCFVYECDGVLCLMEEGVNPILERKIRAYWWELEQVQTTTYAHEQKTVDFNEQKIIEEALEGIKQLIHRELLLIQISGKHSRSLRKVEQYDW
;
A
#
# COMPACT_ATOMS: atom_id res chain seq x y z
N MET A 1 -11.15 -13.52 0.94
CA MET A 1 -10.00 -12.65 1.23
C MET A 1 -9.57 -12.91 2.65
N SER A 2 -8.27 -13.12 2.89
CA SER A 2 -7.74 -13.43 4.22
C SER A 2 -7.57 -12.17 5.06
N ASP A 3 -7.80 -12.27 6.38
CA ASP A 3 -7.50 -11.19 7.34
C ASP A 3 -6.02 -10.74 7.28
N PHE A 4 -5.15 -11.62 6.78
CA PHE A 4 -3.73 -11.34 6.57
C PHE A 4 -3.51 -10.28 5.49
N TYR A 5 -4.22 -10.37 4.36
CA TYR A 5 -4.11 -9.41 3.27
C TYR A 5 -4.57 -8.00 3.69
N GLU A 6 -5.69 -7.91 4.41
CA GLU A 6 -6.15 -6.63 4.96
C GLU A 6 -5.13 -6.01 5.92
N ARG A 7 -4.44 -6.82 6.74
CA ARG A 7 -3.37 -6.34 7.62
C ARG A 7 -2.15 -5.82 6.84
N GLN A 8 -1.76 -6.46 5.75
CA GLN A 8 -0.67 -5.99 4.88
C GLN A 8 -1.00 -4.61 4.28
N LEU A 9 -2.20 -4.45 3.74
CA LEU A 9 -2.68 -3.17 3.20
C LEU A 9 -2.66 -2.05 4.26
N ASN A 10 -3.17 -2.33 5.46
CA ASN A 10 -3.15 -1.37 6.56
C ASN A 10 -1.74 -1.07 7.06
N PHE A 11 -0.83 -2.04 7.02
CA PHE A 11 0.58 -1.83 7.36
C PHE A 11 1.23 -0.83 6.41
N ILE A 12 1.01 -0.97 5.09
CA ILE A 12 1.55 -0.03 4.10
C ILE A 12 1.02 1.38 4.37
N LEU A 13 -0.29 1.55 4.60
CA LEU A 13 -0.86 2.86 4.94
C LEU A 13 -0.22 3.49 6.18
N LYS A 14 0.00 2.69 7.23
CA LYS A 14 0.67 3.15 8.45
C LYS A 14 2.10 3.61 8.17
N LYS A 15 2.83 2.90 7.32
CA LYS A 15 4.20 3.27 6.94
C LYS A 15 4.27 4.54 6.11
N ILE A 16 3.29 4.76 5.23
CA ILE A 16 3.13 6.03 4.52
C ILE A 16 2.93 7.18 5.51
N GLU A 17 2.03 7.02 6.48
CA GLU A 17 1.79 8.03 7.52
C GLU A 17 3.05 8.30 8.37
N GLU A 18 3.79 7.26 8.76
CA GLU A 18 5.05 7.41 9.50
C GLU A 18 6.09 8.21 8.69
N TYR A 19 6.18 7.96 7.38
CA TYR A 19 7.06 8.70 6.48
C TYR A 19 6.62 10.16 6.30
N GLU A 20 5.34 10.42 6.00
CA GLU A 20 4.78 11.77 5.81
C GLU A 20 4.94 12.64 7.08
N LEU A 21 4.87 12.02 8.26
CA LEU A 21 5.14 12.68 9.55
C LEU A 21 6.62 12.84 9.89
N ASN A 22 7.53 12.51 8.96
CA ASN A 22 8.98 12.53 9.13
C ASN A 22 9.48 11.68 10.32
N LYS A 23 8.76 10.61 10.68
CA LYS A 23 9.17 9.69 11.75
C LYS A 23 10.19 8.65 11.28
N ILE A 24 10.20 8.36 9.97
CA ILE A 24 11.13 7.43 9.33
C ILE A 24 11.69 8.06 8.04
N PRO A 25 12.97 7.81 7.69
CA PRO A 25 13.53 8.24 6.42
C PRO A 25 12.99 7.41 5.26
N LEU A 26 13.07 7.94 4.04
CA LEU A 26 12.60 7.28 2.80
C LEU A 26 13.19 5.87 2.65
N SER A 27 14.47 5.70 2.96
CA SER A 27 15.15 4.41 2.86
C SER A 27 14.61 3.33 3.80
N CYS A 28 14.26 3.71 5.03
CA CYS A 28 13.60 2.79 5.96
C CYS A 28 12.19 2.45 5.49
N PHE A 29 11.44 3.45 5.04
CA PHE A 29 10.10 3.27 4.49
C PHE A 29 10.11 2.29 3.31
N VAL A 30 11.00 2.49 2.33
CA VAL A 30 11.11 1.61 1.16
C VAL A 30 11.53 0.20 1.59
N TYR A 31 12.52 0.06 2.47
CA TYR A 31 12.94 -1.26 2.92
C TYR A 31 11.85 -2.05 3.65
N GLU A 32 11.11 -1.41 4.57
CA GLU A 32 10.07 -2.09 5.35
C GLU A 32 8.85 -2.52 4.52
N CYS A 33 8.48 -1.72 3.52
CA CYS A 33 7.35 -2.00 2.66
C CYS A 33 7.67 -2.99 1.53
N ASP A 34 8.92 -3.06 1.05
CA ASP A 34 9.34 -4.04 0.03
C ASP A 34 9.10 -5.48 0.50
N GLY A 35 9.46 -5.77 1.77
CA GLY A 35 9.17 -7.06 2.40
C GLY A 35 7.69 -7.40 2.43
N VAL A 36 6.81 -6.41 2.57
CA VAL A 36 5.36 -6.62 2.56
C VAL A 36 4.83 -6.84 1.14
N LEU A 37 5.34 -6.10 0.16
CA LEU A 37 4.94 -6.25 -1.24
C LEU A 37 5.35 -7.62 -1.79
N CYS A 38 6.52 -8.13 -1.43
CA CYS A 38 6.95 -9.49 -1.75
C CYS A 38 5.96 -10.54 -1.21
N LEU A 39 5.42 -10.33 0.00
CA LEU A 39 4.44 -11.23 0.62
C LEU A 39 3.02 -11.07 0.06
N MET A 40 2.76 -10.05 -0.76
CA MET A 40 1.47 -9.85 -1.42
C MET A 40 1.36 -10.61 -2.75
N GLU A 41 2.41 -11.29 -3.23
CA GLU A 41 2.37 -12.02 -4.52
C GLU A 41 1.42 -13.24 -4.51
N GLU A 42 1.11 -13.79 -3.33
CA GLU A 42 0.27 -14.98 -3.19
C GLU A 42 -1.14 -14.63 -2.68
N GLY A 43 -2.13 -14.60 -3.58
CA GLY A 43 -3.56 -14.53 -3.24
C GLY A 43 -4.21 -13.14 -3.32
N VAL A 44 -3.56 -12.19 -3.98
CA VAL A 44 -3.96 -10.79 -4.10
C VAL A 44 -4.58 -10.49 -5.45
N ASN A 45 -5.34 -9.40 -5.54
CA ASN A 45 -5.80 -8.81 -6.79
C ASN A 45 -4.58 -8.41 -7.66
N PRO A 46 -4.26 -9.14 -8.74
CA PRO A 46 -3.01 -8.94 -9.47
C PRO A 46 -2.96 -7.60 -10.21
N ILE A 47 -4.12 -6.98 -10.47
CA ILE A 47 -4.20 -5.64 -11.05
C ILE A 47 -3.80 -4.59 -10.01
N LEU A 48 -4.25 -4.75 -8.76
CA LEU A 48 -3.90 -3.85 -7.67
C LEU A 48 -2.40 -3.91 -7.40
N GLU A 49 -1.87 -5.13 -7.26
CA GLU A 49 -0.46 -5.37 -6.97
C GLU A 49 0.44 -4.70 -8.01
N ARG A 50 0.15 -4.91 -9.31
CA ARG A 50 0.91 -4.27 -10.40
C ARG A 50 0.91 -2.75 -10.32
N LYS A 51 -0.21 -2.14 -9.95
CA LYS A 51 -0.31 -0.68 -9.82
C LYS A 51 0.45 -0.15 -8.62
N ILE A 52 0.37 -0.85 -7.48
CA ILE A 52 1.16 -0.49 -6.29
C ILE A 52 2.65 -0.60 -6.61
N ARG A 53 3.08 -1.68 -7.28
CA ARG A 53 4.49 -1.86 -7.71
C ARG A 53 4.98 -0.79 -8.68
N ALA A 54 4.12 -0.26 -9.55
CA ALA A 54 4.51 0.82 -10.45
C ALA A 54 4.89 2.09 -9.68
N TYR A 55 4.07 2.51 -8.71
CA TYR A 55 4.41 3.63 -7.82
C TYR A 55 5.60 3.28 -6.90
N TRP A 56 5.71 2.03 -6.49
CA TRP A 56 6.83 1.56 -5.67
C TRP A 56 8.17 1.70 -6.37
N TRP A 57 8.22 1.32 -7.64
CA TRP A 57 9.40 1.46 -8.48
C TRP A 57 9.85 2.92 -8.57
N GLU A 58 8.92 3.87 -8.68
CA GLU A 58 9.26 5.30 -8.68
C GLU A 58 9.95 5.74 -7.38
N LEU A 59 9.49 5.23 -6.24
CA LEU A 59 10.10 5.51 -4.93
C LEU A 59 11.50 4.90 -4.79
N GLU A 60 11.70 3.67 -5.26
CA GLU A 60 13.01 3.01 -5.27
C GLU A 60 14.03 3.75 -6.15
N GLN A 61 13.57 4.28 -7.28
CA GLN A 61 14.40 5.07 -8.18
C GLN A 61 14.82 6.38 -7.52
N VAL A 62 13.90 7.10 -6.86
CA VAL A 62 14.23 8.30 -6.10
C VAL A 62 15.21 8.00 -4.96
N GLN A 63 14.98 6.93 -4.20
CA GLN A 63 15.94 6.51 -3.17
C GLN A 63 17.34 6.28 -3.78
N THR A 64 17.40 5.55 -4.89
CA THR A 64 18.68 5.21 -5.56
C THR A 64 19.40 6.47 -6.05
N THR A 65 18.69 7.45 -6.64
CA THR A 65 19.29 8.71 -7.10
C THR A 65 19.80 9.55 -5.92
N THR A 66 19.03 9.66 -4.85
CA THR A 66 19.44 10.39 -3.65
C THR A 66 20.72 9.79 -3.04
N TYR A 67 20.81 8.45 -2.94
CA TYR A 67 22.02 7.76 -2.45
C TYR A 67 23.22 7.92 -3.40
N ALA A 68 23.02 7.80 -4.71
CA ALA A 68 24.11 7.85 -5.70
C ALA A 68 24.78 9.23 -5.78
N HIS A 69 24.04 10.30 -5.49
CA HIS A 69 24.54 11.67 -5.55
C HIS A 69 25.05 12.20 -4.20
N GLU A 70 25.14 11.36 -3.16
CA GLU A 70 25.43 11.78 -1.76
C GLU A 70 24.53 12.93 -1.31
N GLN A 71 23.32 13.04 -1.89
CA GLN A 71 22.38 14.09 -1.56
C GLN A 71 21.82 13.82 -0.17
N LYS A 72 21.89 14.82 0.70
CA LYS A 72 21.32 14.74 2.05
C LYS A 72 19.80 14.93 2.06
N THR A 73 19.25 15.43 0.96
CA THR A 73 17.85 15.84 0.82
C THR A 73 17.37 15.60 -0.60
N VAL A 74 16.12 15.16 -0.76
CA VAL A 74 15.45 15.06 -2.06
C VAL A 74 15.24 16.45 -2.66
N ASP A 75 15.38 16.56 -3.98
CA ASP A 75 15.06 17.80 -4.68
C ASP A 75 13.54 17.99 -4.88
N PHE A 76 13.13 19.13 -5.45
CA PHE A 76 11.71 19.44 -5.66
C PHE A 76 11.01 18.44 -6.59
N ASN A 77 11.68 17.96 -7.63
CA ASN A 77 11.09 17.00 -8.58
C ASN A 77 10.98 15.62 -7.94
N GLU A 78 12.01 15.20 -7.21
CA GLU A 78 12.01 13.95 -6.43
C GLU A 78 10.92 13.97 -5.36
N GLN A 79 10.79 15.08 -4.63
CA GLN A 79 9.73 15.24 -3.63
C GLN A 79 8.34 15.13 -4.26
N LYS A 80 8.13 15.73 -5.44
CA LYS A 80 6.87 15.62 -6.16
C LYS A 80 6.57 14.18 -6.59
N ILE A 81 7.57 13.44 -7.09
CA ILE A 81 7.42 12.03 -7.46
C ILE A 81 7.01 11.21 -6.23
N ILE A 82 7.65 11.45 -5.08
CA ILE A 82 7.31 10.78 -3.82
C ILE A 82 5.85 11.07 -3.44
N GLU A 83 5.43 12.33 -3.43
CA GLU A 83 4.05 12.71 -3.08
C GLU A 83 3.01 12.07 -4.00
N GLU A 84 3.24 12.09 -5.31
CA GLU A 84 2.35 11.47 -6.30
C GLU A 84 2.27 9.94 -6.12
N ALA A 85 3.40 9.27 -5.88
CA ALA A 85 3.46 7.84 -5.65
C ALA A 85 2.74 7.43 -4.36
N LEU A 86 2.99 8.13 -3.26
CA LEU A 86 2.34 7.85 -1.97
C LEU A 86 0.82 8.06 -2.03
N GLU A 87 0.37 9.14 -2.67
CA GLU A 87 -1.06 9.40 -2.86
C GLU A 87 -1.70 8.34 -3.76
N GLY A 88 -1.04 7.95 -4.84
CA GLY A 88 -1.48 6.87 -5.72
C GLY A 88 -1.64 5.53 -4.98
N ILE A 89 -0.66 5.16 -4.16
CA ILE A 89 -0.71 3.95 -3.34
C ILE A 89 -1.86 4.03 -2.33
N LYS A 90 -2.01 5.15 -1.59
CA LYS A 90 -3.10 5.33 -0.62
C LYS A 90 -4.47 5.15 -1.27
N GLN A 91 -4.71 5.77 -2.43
CA GLN A 91 -5.99 5.67 -3.14
C GLN A 91 -6.30 4.23 -3.59
N LEU A 92 -5.30 3.52 -4.10
CA LEU A 92 -5.42 2.12 -4.50
C LEU A 92 -5.79 1.23 -3.31
N ILE A 93 -5.08 1.39 -2.19
CA ILE A 93 -5.32 0.60 -0.99
C ILE A 93 -6.70 0.90 -0.38
N HIS A 94 -7.06 2.19 -0.23
CA HIS A 94 -8.37 2.56 0.31
C HIS A 94 -9.52 2.01 -0.52
N ARG A 95 -9.38 2.04 -1.86
CA ARG A 95 -10.38 1.44 -2.76
C ARG A 95 -10.51 -0.06 -2.54
N GLU A 96 -9.40 -0.78 -2.41
CA GLU A 96 -9.41 -2.22 -2.18
C GLU A 96 -10.05 -2.57 -0.82
N LEU A 97 -9.66 -1.85 0.24
CA LEU A 97 -10.24 -2.02 1.59
C LEU A 97 -11.77 -1.79 1.57
N LEU A 98 -12.25 -0.79 0.84
CA LEU A 98 -13.68 -0.54 0.68
C LEU A 98 -14.39 -1.72 -0.04
N LEU A 99 -13.78 -2.27 -1.09
CA LEU A 99 -14.31 -3.45 -1.79
C LEU A 99 -14.37 -4.69 -0.87
N ILE A 100 -13.34 -4.91 -0.05
CA ILE A 100 -13.32 -5.97 0.96
C ILE A 100 -14.48 -5.78 1.95
N GLN A 101 -14.66 -4.58 2.47
CA GLN A 101 -15.73 -4.28 3.44
C GLN A 101 -17.13 -4.51 2.85
N ILE A 102 -17.37 -4.09 1.61
CA ILE A 102 -18.64 -4.29 0.91
C ILE A 102 -18.91 -5.78 0.70
N SER A 103 -17.92 -6.53 0.20
CA SER A 103 -18.00 -7.97 -0.02
C SER A 103 -18.23 -8.75 1.29
N GLY A 104 -17.55 -8.37 2.36
CA GLY A 104 -17.73 -8.93 3.70
C GLY A 104 -19.12 -8.65 4.29
N LYS A 105 -19.67 -7.45 4.07
CA LYS A 105 -21.04 -7.09 4.48
C LYS A 105 -22.09 -7.88 3.70
N HIS A 106 -21.94 -8.04 2.39
CA HIS A 106 -22.83 -8.88 1.57
C HIS A 106 -22.82 -10.34 2.01
N SER A 107 -21.64 -10.88 2.35
CA SER A 107 -21.48 -12.25 2.84
C SER A 107 -22.14 -12.49 4.21
N ARG A 108 -22.16 -11.48 5.09
CA ARG A 108 -22.85 -11.54 6.39
C ARG A 108 -24.37 -11.36 6.28
N SER A 109 -24.83 -10.59 5.29
CA SER A 109 -26.27 -10.43 4.99
C SER A 109 -26.89 -11.75 4.53
N LEU A 110 -26.21 -12.50 3.66
CA LEU A 110 -26.73 -13.77 3.14
C LEU A 110 -26.83 -14.86 4.22
N ARG A 111 -25.87 -14.95 5.14
CA ARG A 111 -25.94 -15.89 6.28
C ARG A 111 -27.11 -15.64 7.24
N LYS A 112 -27.65 -14.42 7.29
CA LYS A 112 -28.85 -14.11 8.09
C LYS A 112 -30.15 -14.56 7.42
N VAL A 113 -30.16 -14.67 6.09
CA VAL A 113 -31.35 -15.09 5.33
C VAL A 113 -31.50 -16.62 5.37
N GLU A 114 -30.41 -17.37 5.31
CA GLU A 114 -30.43 -18.85 5.41
C GLU A 114 -30.78 -19.39 6.81
N GLN A 115 -30.91 -18.54 7.84
CA GLN A 115 -31.31 -18.95 9.20
C GLN A 115 -32.84 -18.89 9.46
N TYR A 116 -33.63 -18.48 8.45
CA TYR A 116 -35.09 -18.37 8.56
C TYR A 116 -35.85 -19.15 7.46
N ASP A 117 -35.30 -20.27 7.00
CA ASP A 117 -36.08 -21.28 6.28
C ASP A 117 -36.39 -22.44 7.24
N TRP A 118 -37.50 -22.31 7.97
CA TRP A 118 -38.22 -23.39 8.64
C TRP A 118 -39.72 -23.24 8.41
#